data_AF-A0A0Q8QPC6-F1
#
_entry.id   AF-A0A0Q8QPC6-F1
#
_cell.length_a   1.000
_cell.length_b   1.000
_cell.length_c   1.000
_cell.angle_alpha   90.00
_cell.angle_beta   90.00
_cell.angle_gamma   90.00
#
_symmetry.space_group_name_H-M   'P 1'
#
loop_
_entity.id
_entity.type
_entity.pdbx_description
1 polymer ?
#
loop_
_entity_poly.entity_id
_entity_poly.type
_entity_poly.pdbx_seq_one_letter_code
_entity_poly.pdbx_strand_id
1 'polypeptide(L)'
;MAIGTPGGDVQLQSMTQAFLNMHLFGMNPQEAVEAPRFATYDFPDSFEPHSRLVGRLNLEASIDQRTFAALRDMGHDVAAWSERSWRAGSVCIASIDPASGIRTAAADPRRQSYAIAS
;
A
#
# COMPACT_ATOMS: atom_id res chain seq x y z
N MET A 1 -3.41 -10.08 -14.43
CA MET A 1 -2.94 -9.95 -13.03
C MET A 1 -4.14 -9.98 -12.12
N ALA A 2 -4.04 -10.66 -10.98
CA ALA A 2 -4.97 -10.57 -9.86
C ALA A 2 -4.24 -9.92 -8.67
N ILE A 3 -4.89 -8.98 -8.00
CA ILE A 3 -4.37 -8.22 -6.86
C ILE A 3 -5.45 -8.12 -5.79
N GLY A 4 -5.08 -8.25 -4.53
CA GLY A 4 -6.02 -8.18 -3.41
C GLY A 4 -5.32 -7.88 -2.09
N THR A 5 -6.06 -7.35 -1.13
CA THR A 5 -5.57 -7.06 0.23
C THR A 5 -6.75 -6.97 1.20
N PRO A 6 -6.61 -7.34 2.48
CA PRO A 6 -7.51 -6.87 3.53
C PRO A 6 -7.20 -5.40 3.89
N GLY A 7 -8.05 -4.75 4.68
CA GLY A 7 -7.71 -3.44 5.28
C GLY A 7 -8.79 -2.35 5.25
N GLY A 8 -10.07 -2.69 5.02
CA GLY A 8 -11.13 -1.68 5.00
C GLY A 8 -10.90 -0.63 3.90
N ASP A 9 -11.00 0.65 4.25
CA ASP A 9 -10.81 1.76 3.32
C ASP A 9 -9.37 1.94 2.81
N VAL A 10 -8.40 1.29 3.46
CA VAL A 10 -7.01 1.28 2.99
C VAL A 10 -6.85 0.29 1.81
N GLN A 11 -7.80 -0.63 1.57
CA GLN A 11 -7.67 -1.65 0.52
C GLN A 11 -7.40 -1.06 -0.85
N LEU A 12 -8.26 -0.13 -1.30
CA LEU A 12 -8.11 0.50 -2.61
C LEU A 12 -6.82 1.31 -2.67
N GLN A 13 -6.50 2.07 -1.62
CA GLN A 13 -5.30 2.90 -1.56
C GLN A 13 -4.01 2.07 -1.68
N SER A 14 -3.93 0.94 -0.98
CA SER A 14 -2.77 0.05 -1.01
C SER A 14 -2.64 -0.69 -2.34
N MET A 15 -3.76 -1.15 -2.93
CA MET A 15 -3.73 -1.79 -4.25
C MET A 15 -3.37 -0.81 -5.36
N THR A 16 -3.87 0.43 -5.30
CA THR A 16 -3.49 1.48 -6.26
C THR A 16 -2.00 1.73 -6.24
N GLN A 17 -1.39 1.89 -5.05
CA GLN A 17 0.06 2.08 -4.94
C GLN A 17 0.86 0.90 -5.50
N ALA A 18 0.51 -0.34 -5.12
CA ALA A 18 1.18 -1.54 -5.64
C ALA A 18 1.03 -1.68 -7.17
N PHE A 19 -0.16 -1.39 -7.71
CA PHE A 19 -0.41 -1.38 -9.15
C PHE A 19 0.46 -0.35 -9.89
N LEU A 20 0.54 0.88 -9.36
CA LEU A 20 1.36 1.94 -9.94
C LEU A 20 2.85 1.61 -9.83
N ASN A 21 3.29 1.03 -8.71
CA ASN A 21 4.66 0.54 -8.54
C ASN A 21 5.08 -0.43 -9.66
N MET A 22 4.20 -1.36 -10.03
CA MET A 22 4.50 -2.28 -11.14
C MET A 22 4.45 -1.59 -12.50
N HIS A 23 3.38 -0.85 -12.79
CA HIS A 23 3.09 -0.41 -14.16
C HIS A 23 3.67 0.97 -14.52
N LEU A 24 3.87 1.85 -13.55
CA LEU A 24 4.44 3.17 -13.75
C LEU A 24 5.93 3.21 -13.35
N PHE A 25 6.30 2.49 -12.28
CA PHE A 25 7.67 2.53 -11.74
C PHE A 25 8.50 1.28 -12.06
N GLY A 26 7.93 0.31 -12.79
CA GLY A 26 8.66 -0.85 -13.31
C GLY A 26 9.12 -1.85 -12.25
N MET A 27 8.57 -1.79 -11.03
CA MET A 27 8.90 -2.73 -9.97
C MET A 27 8.36 -4.13 -10.28
N ASN A 28 9.09 -5.16 -9.88
CA ASN A 28 8.54 -6.51 -9.90
C ASN A 28 7.43 -6.67 -8.83
N PRO A 29 6.59 -7.73 -8.88
CA PRO A 29 5.48 -7.88 -7.96
C PRO A 29 5.85 -7.83 -6.47
N GLN A 30 6.99 -8.40 -6.06
CA GLN A 30 7.41 -8.42 -4.66
C GLN A 30 7.92 -7.04 -4.23
N GLU A 31 8.74 -6.39 -5.06
CA GLU A 31 9.18 -5.01 -4.83
C GLU A 31 8.00 -4.06 -4.67
N ALA A 32 6.99 -4.19 -5.54
CA ALA A 32 5.80 -3.33 -5.52
C ALA A 32 4.96 -3.48 -4.25
N VAL A 33 4.85 -4.71 -3.72
CA VAL A 33 4.14 -5.01 -2.47
C VAL A 33 4.92 -4.54 -1.24
N GLU A 34 6.25 -4.68 -1.27
CA GLU A 34 7.11 -4.31 -0.14
C GLU A 34 7.36 -2.81 -0.04
N ALA A 35 7.26 -2.08 -1.15
CA ALA A 35 7.43 -0.63 -1.20
C ALA A 35 6.66 0.08 -0.06
N PRO A 36 7.26 1.09 0.59
CA PRO A 36 6.58 1.86 1.62
C PRO A 36 5.30 2.51 1.11
N ARG A 37 4.23 2.45 1.90
CA ARG A 37 2.90 2.98 1.54
C ARG A 37 2.48 4.15 2.41
N PHE A 38 1.47 4.85 1.92
CA PHE A 38 0.73 5.86 2.66
C PHE A 38 -0.77 5.68 2.46
N ALA A 39 -1.60 6.28 3.32
CA ALA A 39 -3.04 6.35 3.13
C ALA A 39 -3.62 7.63 3.71
N THR A 40 -4.62 8.18 3.05
CA THR A 40 -5.46 9.26 3.59
C THR A 40 -6.64 8.69 4.37
N TYR A 41 -7.07 9.46 5.37
CA TYR A 41 -8.25 9.21 6.20
C TYR A 41 -9.23 10.39 6.15
N ASP A 42 -9.08 11.24 5.13
CA ASP A 42 -9.88 12.44 4.93
C ASP A 42 -11.21 12.18 4.22
N PHE A 43 -11.91 11.13 4.65
CA PHE A 43 -13.25 10.75 4.24
C PHE A 43 -13.94 10.03 5.40
N PRO A 44 -15.28 9.89 5.40
CA PRO A 44 -15.98 9.12 6.42
C PRO A 44 -15.53 7.64 6.37
N ASP A 45 -14.95 7.15 7.46
CA ASP A 45 -14.54 5.74 7.60
C ASP A 45 -15.75 4.80 7.36
N SER A 46 -15.54 3.68 6.68
CA SER A 46 -16.59 2.66 6.45
C SER A 46 -17.07 1.99 7.74
N PHE A 47 -16.29 2.01 8.82
CA PHE A 47 -16.62 1.41 10.11
C PHE A 47 -17.20 2.44 11.08
N GLU A 48 -18.22 2.05 11.85
CA GLU A 48 -18.83 2.86 12.91
C GLU A 48 -17.75 3.37 13.90
N PRO A 49 -17.71 4.67 14.27
CA PRO A 49 -18.72 5.70 14.04
C PRO A 49 -18.47 6.61 12.83
N HIS A 50 -17.91 6.08 11.74
CA HIS A 50 -17.68 6.81 10.48
C HIS A 50 -16.85 8.08 10.64
N SER A 51 -15.86 8.03 11.55
CA SER A 51 -14.99 9.15 11.84
C SER A 51 -14.20 9.57 10.60
N ARG A 52 -14.05 10.88 10.40
CA ARG A 52 -13.22 11.47 9.36
C ARG A 52 -12.08 12.23 10.01
N LEU A 53 -10.85 12.03 9.52
CA LEU A 53 -9.67 12.74 9.99
C LEU A 53 -9.25 13.75 8.91
N VAL A 54 -9.67 15.01 9.06
CA VAL A 54 -9.48 16.05 8.06
C VAL A 54 -7.98 16.28 7.76
N GLY A 55 -7.60 16.23 6.49
CA GLY A 55 -6.22 16.39 6.03
C GLY A 55 -5.26 15.27 6.43
N ARG A 56 -5.73 14.20 7.11
CA ARG A 56 -4.88 13.15 7.66
C ARG A 56 -4.23 12.32 6.56
N LEU A 57 -2.91 12.23 6.61
CA LEU A 57 -2.11 11.34 5.78
C LEU A 57 -1.18 10.52 6.68
N ASN A 58 -1.39 9.20 6.70
CA ASN A 58 -0.51 8.28 7.41
C ASN A 58 0.54 7.72 6.45
N LEU A 59 1.81 7.82 6.81
CA LEU A 59 2.95 7.32 6.03
C LEU A 59 3.70 6.26 6.84
N GLU A 60 4.19 5.21 6.19
CA GLU A 60 5.14 4.31 6.84
C GLU A 60 6.46 5.02 7.18
N ALA A 61 7.02 4.72 8.36
CA ALA A 61 8.22 5.37 8.89
C ALA A 61 9.49 5.20 8.02
N SER A 62 9.50 4.24 7.09
CA SER A 62 10.60 4.05 6.13
C SER A 62 10.61 5.08 5.00
N ILE A 63 9.55 5.87 4.83
CA ILE A 63 9.54 7.02 3.93
C ILE A 63 10.42 8.13 4.51
N ASP A 64 11.21 8.79 3.65
CA ASP A 64 12.13 9.86 4.02
C ASP A 64 11.42 10.96 4.84
N GLN A 65 12.02 11.36 5.97
CA GLN A 65 11.50 12.42 6.83
C GLN A 65 11.39 13.77 6.11
N ARG A 66 12.15 14.00 5.04
CA ARG A 66 11.97 15.17 4.17
C ARG A 66 10.61 15.17 3.48
N THR A 67 10.10 14.00 3.08
CA THR A 67 8.75 13.85 2.52
C THR A 67 7.68 14.14 3.57
N PHE A 68 7.87 13.67 4.82
CA PHE A 68 6.98 14.02 5.93
C PHE A 68 6.90 15.54 6.15
N ALA A 69 8.05 16.22 6.18
CA ALA A 69 8.10 17.68 6.35
C ALA A 69 7.42 18.41 5.18
N ALA A 70 7.75 18.05 3.93
CA ALA A 70 7.18 18.69 2.75
C ALA A 70 5.64 18.56 2.70
N LEU A 71 5.09 17.39 3.06
CA LEU A 71 3.64 17.20 3.12
C LEU A 71 2.98 18.03 4.22
N ARG A 72 3.64 18.22 5.37
CA ARG A 72 3.15 19.15 6.42
C ARG A 72 3.16 20.59 5.94
N ASP A 73 4.20 21.01 5.23
CA ASP A 73 4.30 22.36 4.66
C ASP A 73 3.21 22.61 3.60
N MET A 74 2.73 21.55 2.92
CA MET A 74 1.57 21.58 2.03
C MET A 74 0.21 21.59 2.77
N GLY A 75 0.21 21.51 4.11
CA GLY A 75 -0.98 21.60 4.94
C GLY A 75 -1.59 20.25 5.35
N HIS A 76 -0.93 19.12 5.09
CA HIS A 76 -1.43 17.80 5.51
C HIS A 76 -1.20 17.55 7.01
N ASP A 77 -2.16 16.89 7.67
CA ASP A 77 -2.00 16.32 9.00
C ASP A 77 -1.24 14.99 8.88
N VAL A 78 0.09 15.07 8.89
CA VAL A 78 0.96 13.91 8.64
C VAL A 78 1.29 13.16 9.94
N ALA A 79 0.89 11.89 9.98
CA ALA A 79 1.25 10.96 11.05
C ALA A 79 2.03 9.74 10.52
N ALA A 80 2.83 9.14 11.42
CA ALA A 80 3.64 7.98 11.08
C ALA A 80 2.96 6.68 11.51
N TRP A 81 2.95 5.71 10.60
CA TRP A 81 2.87 4.31 10.97
C TRP A 81 4.26 3.76 11.28
N SER A 82 4.32 2.70 12.09
CA SER A 82 5.54 1.92 12.23
C SER A 82 6.00 1.41 10.86
N GLU A 83 7.29 1.08 10.74
CA GLU A 83 7.78 0.37 9.56
C GLU A 83 6.97 -0.92 9.36
N ARG A 84 6.58 -1.19 8.10
CA ARG A 84 5.84 -2.40 7.73
C ARG A 84 4.55 -2.58 8.54
N SER A 85 3.82 -1.50 8.78
CA SER A 85 2.59 -1.51 9.58
C SER A 85 1.49 -2.33 8.91
N TRP A 86 0.89 -3.26 9.66
CA TRP A 86 -0.27 -4.06 9.22
C TRP A 86 -1.48 -3.21 8.78
N ARG A 87 -1.53 -1.93 9.21
CA ARG A 87 -2.55 -0.95 8.83
C ARG A 87 -2.41 -0.48 7.39
N ALA A 88 -1.23 -0.60 6.79
CA ALA A 88 -0.96 -0.23 5.40
C ALA A 88 -1.47 -1.26 4.38
N GLY A 89 -2.28 -2.24 4.81
CA GLY A 89 -2.72 -3.36 3.97
C GLY A 89 -1.77 -4.56 4.03
N SER A 90 -2.14 -5.60 3.30
CA SER A 90 -1.41 -6.86 3.12
C SER A 90 -1.65 -7.35 1.69
N VAL A 91 -1.03 -6.70 0.71
CA VAL A 91 -1.29 -6.91 -0.72
C VAL A 91 -0.65 -8.22 -1.19
N CYS A 92 -1.46 -9.07 -1.83
CA CYS A 92 -0.98 -10.24 -2.55
C CYS A 92 -1.26 -10.07 -4.04
N ILE A 93 -0.33 -10.54 -4.87
CA ILE A 93 -0.40 -10.44 -6.33
C ILE A 93 -0.12 -11.80 -6.93
N ALA A 94 -0.88 -12.17 -7.96
CA ALA A 94 -0.56 -13.26 -8.87
C ALA A 94 -0.69 -12.77 -10.32
N SER A 95 0.31 -13.05 -11.14
CA SER A 95 0.32 -12.65 -12.55
C SER A 95 0.90 -13.72 -13.45
N ILE A 96 0.47 -13.65 -14.71
CA ILE A 96 0.98 -14.46 -15.82
C ILE A 96 1.37 -13.46 -16.90
N ASP A 97 2.61 -13.52 -17.36
CA ASP A 97 3.02 -12.80 -18.57
C ASP A 97 2.42 -13.53 -19.79
N PRO A 98 1.55 -12.89 -20.57
CA PRO A 98 0.92 -13.53 -21.73
C PRO A 98 1.90 -13.88 -22.85
N ALA A 99 3.06 -13.22 -22.94
CA ALA A 99 4.04 -13.47 -24.00
C ALA A 99 4.93 -14.68 -23.69
N SER A 100 5.48 -14.74 -22.47
CA SER A 100 6.39 -15.83 -22.05
C SER A 100 5.69 -16.98 -21.33
N GLY A 101 4.48 -16.78 -20.82
CA GLY A 101 3.78 -17.72 -19.94
C GLY A 101 4.32 -17.77 -18.51
N ILE A 102 5.32 -16.95 -18.17
CA ILE A 102 5.93 -16.92 -16.83
C ILE A 102 4.90 -16.49 -15.79
N ARG A 103 4.85 -17.24 -14.70
CA ARG A 103 3.96 -16.99 -13.55
C ARG A 103 4.77 -16.39 -12.41
N THR A 104 4.25 -15.32 -11.82
CA THR A 104 4.85 -14.67 -10.65
C THR A 104 3.80 -14.47 -9.59
N ALA A 105 4.20 -14.63 -8.33
CA ALA A 105 3.35 -14.37 -7.18
C ALA A 105 4.13 -13.56 -6.14
N ALA A 106 3.44 -12.70 -5.40
CA ALA A 106 3.99 -11.88 -4.33
C ALA A 106 3.04 -11.82 -3.14
N ALA A 107 3.60 -11.71 -1.94
CA ALA A 107 2.86 -11.66 -0.69
C ALA A 107 3.49 -10.64 0.27
N ASP A 108 2.63 -9.91 0.98
CA ASP A 108 3.03 -8.78 1.83
C ASP A 108 3.59 -9.24 3.18
N PRO A 109 4.83 -8.86 3.54
CA PRO A 109 5.42 -9.24 4.81
C PRO A 109 4.80 -8.51 6.02
N ARG A 110 3.93 -7.51 5.80
CA ARG A 110 3.27 -6.76 6.90
C ARG A 110 2.24 -7.57 7.67
N ARG A 111 1.81 -8.72 7.13
CA ARG A 111 1.02 -9.74 7.84
C ARG A 111 1.54 -11.13 7.47
N GLN A 112 1.03 -12.15 8.15
CA GLN A 112 1.31 -13.54 7.81
C GLN A 112 0.66 -13.89 6.47
N SER A 113 1.40 -13.72 5.39
CA SER A 113 1.01 -14.08 4.02
C SER A 113 2.18 -14.74 3.29
N TYR A 114 1.89 -15.54 2.26
CA TYR A 114 2.89 -16.31 1.54
C TYR A 114 2.51 -16.47 0.07
N ALA A 115 3.51 -16.49 -0.80
CA ALA A 115 3.34 -16.66 -2.24
C ALA A 115 4.06 -17.92 -2.72
N ILE A 116 3.39 -18.69 -3.58
CA ILE A 116 3.95 -19.88 -4.25
C ILE A 116 3.56 -19.78 -5.71
N ALA A 117 4.52 -19.98 -6.61
CA ALA A 117 4.32 -20.06 -8.05
C ALA A 117 5.07 -21.28 -8.62
N SER A 118 4.48 -21.91 -9.63
CA SER A 118 4.99 -23.07 -10.36
C SER A 118 4.86 -22.88 -11.86
#